data_AF-A0A534G5Z5-F1
#
_entry.id   AF-A0A534G5Z5-F1
#
_cell.length_a   1.000
_cell.length_b   1.000
_cell.length_c   1.000
_cell.angle_alpha   90.00
_cell.angle_beta   90.00
_cell.angle_gamma   90.00
#
_symmetry.space_group_name_H-M   'P 1'
#
loop_
_entity.id
_entity.type
_entity.pdbx_description
1 polymer ?
#
loop_
_entity_poly.entity_id
_entity_poly.type
_entity_poly.pdbx_seq_one_letter_code
_entity_poly.pdbx_strand_id
1 'polypeptide(L)'
;MPVPSPRRETLNLAAVLLLLAPGAALCAAGADPAHGAPETPAAASTAPAPVELPTFRSGLWEYRRTFASPETGKPQVATTRKCADPTVEMREKMETLKKKGCQFAPLKRNSDRYISSWVCQTPNGAMRFRDVLLAKDADSYEDLSETHTRQRVMQQRIEAARRGECPGMGSGAPLTPTRKPPRRP
;
A
#
# COMPACT_ATOMS: atom_id res chain seq x y z
N MET A 1 -14.33 -38.33 -24.19
CA MET A 1 -15.04 -37.59 -25.26
C MET A 1 -14.73 -36.10 -25.11
N PRO A 2 -14.02 -35.44 -26.04
CA PRO A 2 -13.69 -34.03 -25.92
C PRO A 2 -14.23 -33.19 -27.10
N VAL A 3 -15.09 -32.19 -26.85
CA VAL A 3 -15.45 -31.13 -27.83
C VAL A 3 -16.07 -29.93 -27.06
N PRO A 4 -16.02 -28.67 -27.53
CA PRO A 4 -14.86 -27.81 -27.78
C PRO A 4 -15.02 -26.37 -27.20
N SER A 5 -13.93 -25.60 -27.21
CA SER A 5 -13.88 -24.16 -26.87
C SER A 5 -14.54 -23.25 -27.92
N PRO A 6 -15.10 -22.08 -27.55
CA PRO A 6 -15.61 -21.12 -28.52
C PRO A 6 -14.53 -20.17 -29.08
N ARG A 7 -14.69 -19.89 -30.38
CA ARG A 7 -13.85 -19.05 -31.26
C ARG A 7 -14.03 -17.55 -30.99
N ARG A 8 -12.95 -16.80 -31.26
CA ARG A 8 -12.92 -15.33 -31.43
C ARG A 8 -13.69 -14.93 -32.68
N GLU A 9 -14.56 -13.93 -32.57
CA GLU A 9 -15.10 -13.17 -33.71
C GLU A 9 -14.47 -11.79 -33.76
N THR A 10 -13.87 -11.47 -34.90
CA THR A 10 -13.46 -10.14 -35.36
C THR A 10 -14.55 -9.58 -36.24
N LEU A 11 -15.02 -8.37 -35.98
CA LEU A 11 -15.87 -7.60 -36.89
C LEU A 11 -15.18 -6.29 -37.26
N ASN A 12 -14.76 -6.22 -38.52
CA ASN A 12 -14.52 -4.98 -39.26
C ASN A 12 -15.89 -4.46 -39.75
N LEU A 13 -16.12 -3.15 -39.79
CA LEU A 13 -16.37 -2.42 -41.04
C LEU A 13 -16.56 -0.92 -40.78
N ALA A 14 -16.02 -0.15 -41.72
CA ALA A 14 -16.04 1.29 -41.82
C ALA A 14 -17.41 1.86 -42.25
N ALA A 15 -17.66 3.13 -41.93
CA ALA A 15 -18.57 3.98 -42.72
C ALA A 15 -18.15 5.46 -42.62
N VAL A 16 -17.84 5.99 -43.80
CA VAL A 16 -17.52 7.38 -44.17
C VAL A 16 -18.80 8.22 -44.21
N LEU A 17 -18.76 9.50 -43.84
CA LEU A 17 -19.66 10.49 -44.43
C LEU A 17 -19.07 11.91 -44.42
N LEU A 18 -19.00 12.46 -45.64
CA LEU A 18 -18.51 13.76 -46.09
C LEU A 18 -19.58 14.85 -46.00
N LEU A 19 -19.17 16.10 -45.73
CA LEU A 19 -19.82 17.37 -46.14
C LEU A 19 -18.69 18.40 -46.36
N LEU A 20 -18.26 18.73 -47.61
CA LEU A 20 -18.73 19.81 -48.52
C LEU A 20 -18.83 21.20 -47.84
N ALA A 21 -18.25 22.33 -48.27
CA ALA A 21 -17.40 22.83 -49.39
C ALA A 21 -17.04 24.32 -49.04
N PRO A 22 -16.72 25.26 -49.96
CA PRO A 22 -15.54 25.47 -50.81
C PRO A 22 -14.85 26.86 -50.59
N GLY A 23 -13.66 27.07 -51.17
CA GLY A 23 -13.09 28.41 -51.35
C GLY A 23 -11.64 28.42 -51.81
N ALA A 24 -11.42 28.53 -53.12
CA ALA A 24 -10.11 28.70 -53.74
C ALA A 24 -9.91 30.15 -54.21
N ALA A 25 -8.75 30.76 -53.91
CA ALA A 25 -8.17 31.86 -54.69
C ALA A 25 -6.69 32.13 -54.31
N LEU A 26 -5.80 31.73 -55.23
CA LEU A 26 -4.65 32.46 -55.81
C LEU A 26 -3.41 32.90 -54.98
N CYS A 27 -2.28 32.28 -55.38
CA CYS A 27 -0.93 32.82 -55.68
C CYS A 27 -0.06 33.49 -54.58
N ALA A 28 1.14 32.93 -54.34
CA ALA A 28 2.40 33.41 -54.93
C ALA A 28 3.61 32.61 -54.41
N ALA A 29 4.65 32.57 -55.24
CA ALA A 29 5.88 31.81 -55.10
C ALA A 29 6.79 32.29 -53.96
N GLY A 30 7.42 31.33 -53.28
CA GLY A 30 8.57 31.51 -52.40
C GLY A 30 9.17 30.14 -52.11
N ALA A 31 10.38 29.90 -52.60
CA ALA A 31 11.14 28.67 -52.39
C ALA A 31 11.94 28.72 -51.08
N ASP A 32 12.31 27.52 -50.60
CA ASP A 32 13.30 27.17 -49.56
C ASP A 32 12.85 27.08 -48.07
N PRO A 33 13.48 26.22 -47.23
CA PRO A 33 12.91 24.92 -46.90
C PRO A 33 12.70 24.65 -45.39
N ALA A 34 11.94 23.58 -45.11
CA ALA A 34 11.92 22.80 -43.87
C ALA A 34 11.90 23.57 -42.54
N HIS A 35 10.70 23.80 -41.98
CA HIS A 35 10.52 24.00 -40.55
C HIS A 35 9.38 23.13 -40.03
N GLY A 36 9.78 22.14 -39.21
CA GLY A 36 9.05 21.48 -38.12
C GLY A 36 7.56 21.21 -38.29
N ALA A 37 7.21 19.93 -38.39
CA ALA A 37 5.88 19.46 -38.01
C ALA A 37 5.52 19.96 -36.60
N PRO A 38 4.25 20.30 -36.30
CA PRO A 38 3.84 20.67 -34.96
C PRO A 38 4.03 19.48 -34.01
N GLU A 39 5.01 19.58 -33.12
CA GLU A 39 5.21 18.63 -32.03
C GLU A 39 3.94 18.65 -31.15
N THR A 40 3.23 17.54 -31.16
CA THR A 40 2.13 17.29 -30.21
C THR A 40 2.75 17.29 -28.81
N PRO A 41 2.31 18.16 -27.88
CA PRO A 41 2.83 18.15 -26.53
C PRO A 41 2.57 16.78 -25.91
N ALA A 42 3.62 16.01 -25.64
CA ALA A 42 3.52 14.77 -24.90
C ALA A 42 2.88 15.08 -23.55
N ALA A 43 1.72 14.49 -23.28
CA ALA A 43 1.08 14.58 -21.98
C ALA A 43 2.08 14.06 -20.93
N ALA A 44 2.63 14.98 -20.13
CA ALA A 44 3.48 14.64 -19.02
C ALA A 44 2.64 13.80 -18.04
N SER A 45 2.89 12.50 -18.02
CA SER A 45 2.30 11.59 -17.06
C SER A 45 2.95 11.87 -15.71
N THR A 46 2.41 12.83 -14.96
CA THR A 46 2.82 13.09 -13.58
C THR A 46 2.38 11.91 -12.73
N ALA A 47 3.28 10.92 -12.59
CA ALA A 47 3.08 9.85 -11.64
C ALA A 47 2.91 10.48 -10.24
N PRO A 48 1.86 10.13 -9.48
CA PRO A 48 1.65 10.69 -8.16
C PRO A 48 2.85 10.37 -7.26
N ALA A 49 3.26 11.35 -6.47
CA ALA A 49 4.33 11.17 -5.49
C ALA A 49 4.02 9.97 -4.57
N PRO A 50 5.03 9.18 -4.18
CA PRO A 50 4.82 8.03 -3.31
C PRO A 50 4.21 8.49 -1.98
N VAL A 51 3.13 7.82 -1.56
CA VAL A 51 2.47 8.09 -0.28
C VAL A 51 3.42 7.71 0.86
N GLU A 52 3.68 8.65 1.76
CA GLU A 52 4.51 8.43 2.95
C GLU A 52 3.71 7.85 4.12
N LEU A 53 4.38 7.17 5.05
CA LEU A 53 3.81 6.70 6.31
C LEU A 53 3.50 7.87 7.25
N PRO A 54 2.55 7.73 8.19
CA PRO A 54 2.32 8.73 9.24
C PRO A 54 3.56 8.90 10.11
N THR A 55 3.80 10.13 10.58
CA THR A 55 4.88 10.44 11.52
C THR A 55 4.36 10.41 12.95
N PHE A 56 4.93 9.52 13.76
CA PHE A 56 4.67 9.41 15.20
C PHE A 56 5.89 9.82 16.02
N ARG A 57 5.66 10.29 17.25
CA ARG A 57 6.77 10.58 18.18
C ARG A 57 7.37 9.29 18.71
N SER A 58 8.70 9.23 18.75
CA SER A 58 9.41 8.16 19.45
C SER A 58 9.18 8.27 20.96
N GLY A 59 9.27 7.15 21.69
CA GLY A 59 9.09 7.13 23.15
C GLY A 59 8.65 5.77 23.67
N LEU A 60 8.15 5.73 24.91
CA LEU A 60 7.51 4.56 25.47
C LEU A 60 6.09 4.45 24.93
N TRP A 61 5.81 3.38 24.19
CA TRP A 61 4.50 3.11 23.61
C TRP A 61 3.84 1.91 24.28
N GLU A 62 2.53 1.99 24.46
CA GLU A 62 1.67 0.88 24.83
C GLU A 62 0.84 0.45 23.62
N TYR A 63 0.77 -0.86 23.40
CA TYR A 63 0.00 -1.49 22.34
C TYR A 63 -0.98 -2.47 22.98
N ARG A 64 -2.27 -2.21 22.82
CA ARG A 64 -3.34 -3.11 23.23
C ARG A 64 -3.88 -3.82 21.99
N ARG A 65 -3.58 -5.10 21.85
CA ARG A 65 -3.97 -5.95 20.72
C ARG A 65 -5.17 -6.80 21.07
N THR A 66 -6.24 -6.69 20.31
CA THR A 66 -7.41 -7.56 20.36
C THR A 66 -7.41 -8.51 19.16
N PHE A 67 -7.54 -9.81 19.40
CA PHE A 67 -7.55 -10.84 18.34
C PHE A 67 -8.43 -12.03 18.75
N ALA A 68 -8.94 -12.78 17.77
CA ALA A 68 -9.69 -14.01 18.06
C ALA A 68 -8.73 -15.13 18.50
N SER A 69 -9.04 -15.81 19.61
CA SER A 69 -8.35 -17.03 20.03
C SER A 69 -8.48 -18.11 18.95
N PRO A 70 -7.38 -18.72 18.50
CA PRO A 70 -7.43 -19.82 17.55
C PRO A 70 -8.21 -21.04 18.04
N GLU A 71 -8.25 -21.24 19.36
CA GLU A 71 -8.86 -22.42 20.01
C GLU A 71 -10.34 -22.23 20.30
N THR A 72 -10.70 -21.04 20.82
CA THR A 72 -12.05 -20.79 21.33
C THR A 72 -12.88 -19.84 20.45
N GLY A 73 -12.24 -19.16 19.48
CA GLY A 73 -12.87 -18.11 18.68
C GLY A 73 -13.22 -16.83 19.45
N LYS A 74 -13.10 -16.82 20.78
CA LYS A 74 -13.42 -15.68 21.63
C LYS A 74 -12.35 -14.57 21.49
N PRO A 75 -12.74 -13.28 21.61
CA PRO A 75 -11.79 -12.18 21.66
C PRO A 75 -10.81 -12.34 22.84
N GLN A 76 -9.53 -12.14 22.56
CA GLN A 76 -8.43 -12.10 23.52
C GLN A 76 -7.72 -10.75 23.41
N VAL A 77 -7.27 -10.23 24.54
CA VAL A 77 -6.53 -8.96 24.61
C VAL A 77 -5.12 -9.23 25.14
N ALA A 78 -4.12 -8.77 24.42
CA ALA A 78 -2.74 -8.75 24.87
C ALA A 78 -2.23 -7.31 24.88
N THR A 79 -1.58 -6.91 25.98
CA THR A 79 -0.98 -5.58 26.12
C THR A 79 0.53 -5.70 26.21
N THR A 80 1.23 -4.91 25.41
CA THR A 80 2.70 -4.81 25.45
C THR A 80 3.10 -3.36 25.54
N ARG A 81 4.12 -3.07 26.35
CA ARG A 81 4.80 -1.78 26.35
C ARG A 81 6.22 -1.95 25.84
N LYS A 82 6.65 -1.05 24.98
CA LYS A 82 8.04 -1.00 24.52
C LYS A 82 8.37 0.41 24.09
N CYS A 83 9.65 0.69 24.13
CA CYS A 83 10.16 1.86 23.48
C CYS A 83 10.20 1.65 21.96
N ALA A 84 9.69 2.63 21.21
CA ALA A 84 9.55 2.52 19.77
C ALA A 84 9.54 3.90 19.10
N ASP A 85 9.93 3.92 17.83
CA ASP A 85 9.43 4.87 16.84
C ASP A 85 8.49 4.10 15.91
N PRO A 86 7.16 4.24 16.05
CA PRO A 86 6.22 3.46 15.26
C PRO A 86 6.38 3.66 13.75
N THR A 87 6.77 4.86 13.30
CA THR A 87 6.97 5.16 11.88
C THR A 87 8.11 4.33 11.30
N VAL A 88 9.23 4.30 12.03
CA VAL A 88 10.43 3.55 11.64
C VAL A 88 10.13 2.05 11.67
N GLU A 89 9.52 1.54 12.74
CA GLU A 89 9.19 0.12 12.85
C GLU A 89 8.22 -0.35 11.76
N MET A 90 7.24 0.48 11.37
CA MET A 90 6.34 0.17 10.26
C MET A 90 7.09 0.05 8.94
N ARG A 91 8.00 1.00 8.66
CA ARG A 91 8.84 0.98 7.47
C ARG A 91 9.72 -0.27 7.44
N GLU A 92 10.41 -0.55 8.53
CA GLU A 92 11.26 -1.74 8.67
C GLU A 92 10.48 -3.05 8.52
N LYS A 93 9.26 -3.13 9.08
CA LYS A 93 8.34 -4.25 8.89
C LYS A 93 8.04 -4.46 7.40
N MET A 94 7.65 -3.39 6.70
CA MET A 94 7.33 -3.45 5.28
C MET A 94 8.53 -3.89 4.44
N GLU A 95 9.71 -3.29 4.66
CA GLU A 95 10.93 -3.66 3.94
C GLU A 95 11.37 -5.11 4.22
N THR A 96 11.26 -5.56 5.47
CA THR A 96 11.52 -6.96 5.84
C THR A 96 10.58 -7.92 5.12
N LEU A 97 9.29 -7.58 5.00
CA LEU A 97 8.32 -8.40 4.29
C LEU A 97 8.59 -8.43 2.78
N LYS A 98 8.95 -7.30 2.17
CA LYS A 98 9.36 -7.25 0.76
C LYS A 98 10.58 -8.14 0.49
N LYS A 99 11.60 -8.08 1.35
CA LYS A 99 12.79 -8.96 1.27
C LYS A 99 12.44 -10.45 1.38
N LYS A 100 11.34 -10.80 2.04
CA LYS A 100 10.81 -12.16 2.13
C LYS A 100 9.89 -12.55 0.95
N GLY A 101 9.82 -11.72 -0.10
CA GLY A 101 9.04 -11.99 -1.30
C GLY A 101 7.56 -11.60 -1.21
N CYS A 102 7.15 -10.85 -0.17
CA CYS A 102 5.79 -10.31 -0.12
C CYS A 102 5.65 -9.12 -1.08
N GLN A 103 4.59 -9.13 -1.88
CA GLN A 103 4.29 -8.11 -2.88
C GLN A 103 3.30 -7.10 -2.32
N PHE A 104 3.72 -5.84 -2.19
CA PHE A 104 2.89 -4.75 -1.69
C PHE A 104 2.19 -4.03 -2.85
N ALA A 105 0.89 -3.76 -2.67
CA ALA A 105 0.21 -2.73 -3.44
C ALA A 105 0.72 -1.34 -3.02
N PRO A 106 0.55 -0.31 -3.88
CA PRO A 106 0.84 1.07 -3.48
C PRO A 106 0.08 1.45 -2.19
N LEU A 107 0.79 2.05 -1.24
CA LEU A 107 0.18 2.59 -0.02
C LEU A 107 -0.83 3.66 -0.41
N LYS A 108 -2.05 3.56 0.11
CA LYS A 108 -3.09 4.58 -0.12
C LYS A 108 -3.28 5.39 1.15
N ARG A 109 -3.48 6.69 1.00
CA ARG A 109 -3.81 7.59 2.11
C ARG A 109 -5.08 8.37 1.77
N ASN A 110 -5.98 8.46 2.73
CA ASN A 110 -7.12 9.38 2.72
C ASN A 110 -7.15 10.10 4.08
N SER A 111 -6.71 11.36 4.13
CA SER A 111 -6.55 12.12 5.37
C SER A 111 -5.63 11.40 6.38
N ASP A 112 -6.20 10.96 7.50
CA ASP A 112 -5.60 10.24 8.63
C ASP A 112 -5.64 8.72 8.47
N ARG A 113 -6.28 8.23 7.40
CA ARG A 113 -6.44 6.81 7.11
C ARG A 113 -5.41 6.33 6.10
N TYR A 114 -4.57 5.39 6.51
CA TYR A 114 -3.53 4.75 5.71
C TYR A 114 -3.91 3.30 5.46
N ILE A 115 -3.83 2.89 4.19
CA ILE A 115 -4.30 1.58 3.74
C ILE A 115 -3.14 0.88 3.05
N SER A 116 -2.66 -0.18 3.68
CA SER A 116 -1.65 -1.08 3.13
C SER A 116 -2.28 -2.42 2.78
N SER A 117 -1.83 -3.03 1.68
CA SER A 117 -2.26 -4.38 1.31
C SER A 117 -1.12 -5.07 0.61
N TRP A 118 -0.91 -6.35 0.94
CA TRP A 118 0.17 -7.13 0.35
C TRP A 118 -0.19 -8.60 0.29
N VAL A 119 0.53 -9.33 -0.55
CA VAL A 119 0.37 -10.78 -0.72
C VAL A 119 1.71 -11.44 -0.46
N CYS A 120 1.73 -12.42 0.44
CA CYS A 120 2.88 -13.28 0.64
C CYS A 120 2.56 -14.68 0.11
N GLN A 121 3.48 -15.27 -0.65
CA GLN A 121 3.38 -16.68 -1.03
C GLN A 121 3.86 -17.55 0.14
N THR A 122 3.10 -18.60 0.45
CA THR A 122 3.45 -19.59 1.48
C THR A 122 3.33 -21.00 0.88
N PRO A 123 3.91 -22.04 1.50
CA PRO A 123 3.73 -23.42 1.05
C PRO A 123 2.26 -23.85 0.93
N ASN A 124 1.38 -23.26 1.74
CA ASN A 124 -0.06 -23.55 1.76
C ASN A 124 -0.87 -22.65 0.81
N GLY A 125 -0.19 -21.87 -0.04
CA GLY A 125 -0.78 -20.94 -1.00
C GLY A 125 -0.63 -19.46 -0.62
N ALA A 126 -1.21 -18.60 -1.44
CA ALA A 126 -1.16 -17.15 -1.26
C ALA A 126 -1.93 -16.71 -0.01
N MET A 127 -1.27 -15.94 0.85
CA MET A 127 -1.85 -15.27 1.99
C MET A 127 -1.95 -13.77 1.70
N ARG A 128 -3.17 -13.22 1.79
CA ARG A 128 -3.40 -11.80 1.52
C ARG A 128 -3.59 -11.05 2.83
N PHE A 129 -3.05 -9.86 2.89
CA PHE A 129 -3.08 -9.02 4.07
C PHE A 129 -3.65 -7.65 3.72
N ARG A 130 -4.37 -7.08 4.67
CA ARG A 130 -4.92 -5.73 4.58
C ARG A 130 -4.80 -5.06 5.94
N ASP A 131 -4.05 -3.96 5.99
CA ASP A 131 -3.94 -3.11 7.18
C ASP A 131 -4.63 -1.77 6.89
N VAL A 132 -5.46 -1.32 7.83
CA VAL A 132 -6.02 0.02 7.87
C VAL A 132 -5.56 0.67 9.15
N LEU A 133 -4.65 1.63 9.00
CA LEU A 133 -4.14 2.42 10.10
C LEU A 133 -4.85 3.78 10.13
N LEU A 134 -5.40 4.14 11.29
CA LEU A 134 -6.00 5.43 11.58
C LEU A 134 -5.09 6.20 12.52
N ALA A 135 -4.39 7.22 11.99
CA ALA A 135 -3.50 8.07 12.77
C ALA A 135 -4.33 9.15 13.48
N LYS A 136 -4.55 9.01 14.79
CA LYS A 136 -5.39 9.95 15.56
C LYS A 136 -4.62 11.25 15.81
N ASP A 137 -3.37 11.12 16.24
CA ASP A 137 -2.41 12.20 16.43
C ASP A 137 -0.98 11.63 16.41
N ALA A 138 0.03 12.45 16.73
CA ALA A 138 1.42 12.02 16.76
C ALA A 138 1.75 11.01 17.88
N ASP A 139 0.84 10.82 18.84
CA ASP A 139 1.00 9.99 20.03
C ASP A 139 0.02 8.80 20.07
N SER A 140 -0.86 8.66 19.09
CA SER A 140 -1.82 7.57 19.10
C SER A 140 -2.32 7.20 17.71
N TYR A 141 -2.56 5.90 17.54
CA TYR A 141 -3.17 5.36 16.34
C TYR A 141 -3.95 4.08 16.65
N GLU A 142 -4.77 3.70 15.68
CA GLU A 142 -5.40 2.40 15.64
C GLU A 142 -5.00 1.67 14.37
N ASP A 143 -4.74 0.37 14.46
CA ASP A 143 -4.49 -0.48 13.30
C ASP A 143 -5.48 -1.64 13.28
N LEU A 144 -6.18 -1.78 12.17
CA LEU A 144 -7.08 -2.89 11.87
C LEU A 144 -6.44 -3.75 10.78
N SER A 145 -5.98 -4.94 11.16
CA SER A 145 -5.36 -5.87 10.23
C SER A 145 -6.26 -7.06 9.95
N GLU A 146 -6.32 -7.45 8.68
CA GLU A 146 -6.95 -8.67 8.23
C GLU A 146 -5.95 -9.57 7.51
N THR A 147 -5.99 -10.86 7.84
CA THR A 147 -5.26 -11.91 7.15
C THR A 147 -6.25 -12.86 6.50
N HIS A 148 -6.20 -12.92 5.18
CA HIS A 148 -7.08 -13.74 4.34
C HIS A 148 -6.31 -14.96 3.85
N THR A 149 -6.79 -16.14 4.24
CA THR A 149 -6.37 -17.42 3.67
C THR A 149 -7.52 -18.01 2.86
N ARG A 150 -7.29 -19.15 2.19
CA ARG A 150 -8.37 -19.87 1.48
C ARG A 150 -9.50 -20.34 2.40
N GLN A 151 -9.19 -20.57 3.68
CA GLN A 151 -10.08 -21.22 4.63
C GLN A 151 -10.82 -20.22 5.53
N ARG A 152 -10.17 -19.09 5.86
CA ARG A 152 -10.70 -18.14 6.82
C ARG A 152 -10.11 -16.74 6.66
N VAL A 153 -10.84 -15.77 7.21
CA VAL A 153 -10.32 -14.44 7.47
C VAL A 153 -10.06 -14.31 8.97
N MET A 154 -8.87 -13.85 9.33
CA MET A 154 -8.51 -13.51 10.69
C MET A 154 -8.41 -12.00 10.81
N GLN A 155 -9.02 -11.43 11.86
CA GLN A 155 -8.95 -10.01 12.15
C GLN A 155 -8.21 -9.75 13.47
N GLN A 156 -7.50 -8.64 13.51
CA GLN A 156 -6.90 -8.09 14.73
C GLN A 156 -7.07 -6.57 14.76
N ARG A 157 -7.19 -6.02 15.97
CA ARG A 157 -7.17 -4.59 16.24
C ARG A 157 -6.03 -4.27 17.17
N ILE A 158 -5.28 -3.21 16.90
CA ILE A 158 -4.28 -2.66 17.81
C ILE A 158 -4.66 -1.22 18.11
N GLU A 159 -4.77 -0.90 19.40
CA GLU A 159 -4.84 0.47 19.88
C GLU A 159 -3.46 0.81 20.45
N ALA A 160 -2.81 1.82 19.88
CA ALA A 160 -1.47 2.23 20.24
C ALA A 160 -1.48 3.66 20.80
N ALA A 161 -0.79 3.86 21.93
CA ALA A 161 -0.64 5.17 22.53
C ALA A 161 0.74 5.36 23.17
N ARG A 162 1.33 6.53 22.97
CA ARG A 162 2.54 6.98 23.65
C ARG A 162 2.22 7.24 25.11
N ARG A 163 3.08 6.73 26.00
CA ARG A 163 2.98 6.83 27.45
C ARG A 163 4.08 7.71 28.07
N GLY A 164 4.92 8.32 27.23
CA GLY A 164 5.97 9.26 27.64
C GLY A 164 7.31 8.92 27.01
N GLU A 165 8.37 9.42 27.64
CA GLU A 165 9.74 9.08 27.29
C GLU A 165 10.11 7.65 27.70
N CYS A 166 11.19 7.14 27.12
CA CYS A 166 11.70 5.83 27.47
C CYS A 166 12.51 5.83 28.76
N PRO A 167 12.20 4.92 29.71
CA PRO A 167 12.97 4.82 30.94
C PRO A 167 14.40 4.35 30.65
N GLY A 168 15.39 4.96 31.31
CA GLY A 168 16.81 4.66 31.11
C GLY A 168 17.45 5.34 29.90
N MET A 169 16.68 6.11 29.13
CA MET A 169 17.20 6.97 28.05
C MET A 169 17.15 8.43 28.51
N GLY A 170 18.04 8.80 29.44
CA GLY A 170 18.45 10.20 29.47
C GLY A 170 18.92 10.55 28.06
N SER A 171 18.38 11.62 27.48
CA SER A 171 18.75 12.24 26.20
C SER A 171 19.72 11.42 25.31
N GLY A 172 19.23 10.38 24.60
CA GLY A 172 19.98 9.80 23.48
C GLY A 172 20.55 8.37 23.57
N ALA A 173 20.02 7.46 24.40
CA ALA A 173 20.39 6.04 24.28
C ALA A 173 19.62 5.32 23.15
N PRO A 174 20.23 4.41 22.35
CA PRO A 174 19.52 3.66 21.30
C PRO A 174 18.60 2.55 21.87
N LEU A 175 17.44 2.40 21.23
CA LEU A 175 16.47 1.34 21.54
C LEU A 175 17.01 -0.03 21.18
N THR A 176 17.33 -0.85 22.18
CA THR A 176 17.69 -2.25 21.95
C THR A 176 16.40 -3.07 21.74
N PRO A 177 16.26 -3.79 20.61
CA PRO A 177 15.10 -4.66 20.39
C PRO A 177 15.01 -5.73 21.48
N THR A 178 13.85 -5.82 22.13
CA THR A 178 13.60 -6.83 23.17
C THR A 178 13.74 -8.23 22.56
N ARG A 179 14.72 -9.01 23.01
CA ARG A 179 14.89 -10.40 22.56
C ARG A 179 13.64 -11.21 22.90
N LYS A 180 13.16 -11.97 21.92
CA LYS A 180 12.04 -12.90 22.08
C LYS A 180 12.40 -13.95 23.14
N PRO A 181 11.53 -14.26 24.12
CA PRO A 181 11.83 -15.29 25.11
C PRO A 181 12.00 -16.65 24.42
N PRO A 182 12.91 -17.51 24.91
CA PRO A 182 13.10 -18.85 24.36
C PRO A 182 11.81 -19.65 24.52
N ARG A 183 11.43 -20.38 23.47
CA ARG A 183 10.38 -21.40 23.58
C ARG A 183 10.91 -22.47 24.53
N ARG A 184 10.14 -22.78 25.59
CA ARG A 184 10.44 -23.95 26.43
C ARG A 184 10.32 -25.22 25.57
N PRO A 185 11.20 -26.22 25.78
CA PRO A 185 11.17 -27.50 25.10
C PRO A 185 9.90 -28.29 25.41
#